data_AF-A0A929W5M4-F1
#
_entry.id   AF-A0A929W5M4-F1
#
_cell.length_a   1.000
_cell.length_b   1.000
_cell.length_c   1.000
_cell.angle_alpha   90.00
_cell.angle_beta   90.00
_cell.angle_gamma   90.00
#
_symmetry.space_group_name_H-M   'P 1'
#
loop_
_entity.id
_entity.type
_entity.pdbx_description
1 polymer ?
#
loop_
_entity_poly.entity_id
_entity_poly.type
_entity_poly.pdbx_seq_one_letter_code
_entity_poly.pdbx_strand_id
1 'polypeptide(L)'
;IPANLLYNEFSSGTPDANALRRYLKMLYDRAATPDKAPRYLLLMGKSPWDNRFVTEEWKNANVDDYLLAYEYDASTQSIGTVSSFVTDDFYALLDDGEGKYIYSEKVDLSTGRMVCATEEEAKIFVDKVERYLKNEDAGPWKNRIVMMADDGDSNEHAEDAERVSKTIAQSGKKRFTIDKVYWDYYTRVPGATSLTYPAATTSIQQSIASGAALFNYSGHGSPTVISNEKTLVLDDFKRYSAPHLGLWVLASCEIYPFDSKENNLADVFLFRPNAGAVAFMCATRAVYATQNNALNIEFCKRLFTRDTSGRLTTMGEALRQAKNELISSQSDLTINKMKYVLFGDPAISLAVPTGTAVLDSIDGKAVTSTSAIRLSAGQVVKFSGHVEDSNGNGAVDQTFNGTLSAEIYDRNETLTCKDNDGSAARIGRSPLTFTMHG
;
A
#
# COMPACT_ATOMS: atom_id res chain seq x y z
N ILE A 1 21.12 16.35 5.16
CA ILE A 1 21.96 17.50 4.73
C ILE A 1 21.13 18.74 4.96
N PRO A 2 21.64 19.76 5.67
CA PRO A 2 20.92 21.02 5.85
C PRO A 2 20.48 21.61 4.49
N ALA A 3 19.22 22.02 4.38
CA ALA A 3 18.63 22.47 3.11
C ALA A 3 19.39 23.66 2.49
N ASN A 4 19.87 24.58 3.33
CA ASN A 4 20.66 25.72 2.89
C ASN A 4 21.96 25.35 2.16
N LEU A 5 22.66 24.28 2.59
CA LEU A 5 23.87 23.82 1.89
C LEU A 5 23.53 23.25 0.51
N LEU A 6 22.40 22.55 0.42
CA LEU A 6 21.92 21.96 -0.81
C LEU A 6 21.47 23.04 -1.80
N TYR A 7 20.77 24.08 -1.35
CA TYR A 7 20.40 25.21 -2.20
C TYR A 7 21.60 26.03 -2.67
N ASN A 8 22.55 26.32 -1.77
CA ASN A 8 23.76 27.07 -2.13
C ASN A 8 24.53 26.41 -3.27
N GLU A 9 24.71 25.09 -3.20
CA GLU A 9 25.49 24.35 -4.20
C GLU A 9 24.70 24.08 -5.49
N PHE A 10 23.42 23.71 -5.41
CA PHE A 10 22.69 23.16 -6.56
C PHE A 10 21.64 24.10 -7.17
N SER A 11 21.36 25.24 -6.54
CA SER A 11 20.40 26.25 -7.02
C SER A 11 20.82 27.70 -6.72
N SER A 12 22.12 27.94 -6.48
CA SER A 12 22.66 29.30 -6.21
C SER A 12 21.98 29.99 -5.02
N GLY A 13 21.63 29.22 -3.99
CA GLY A 13 21.01 29.70 -2.75
C GLY A 13 19.49 29.88 -2.82
N THR A 14 18.86 29.64 -3.97
CA THR A 14 17.41 29.76 -4.15
C THR A 14 16.72 28.44 -3.77
N PRO A 15 15.71 28.41 -2.88
CA PRO A 15 14.93 27.20 -2.63
C PRO A 15 14.27 26.70 -3.93
N ASP A 16 14.73 25.56 -4.45
CA ASP A 16 14.26 24.95 -5.69
C ASP A 16 14.29 23.43 -5.56
N ALA A 17 13.21 22.75 -5.96
CA ALA A 17 13.11 21.28 -5.96
C ALA A 17 14.23 20.63 -6.79
N ASN A 18 14.69 21.29 -7.87
CA ASN A 18 15.81 20.82 -8.67
C ASN A 18 17.12 20.73 -7.88
N ALA A 19 17.29 21.51 -6.81
CA ALA A 19 18.51 21.43 -6.01
C ALA A 19 18.68 20.03 -5.41
N LEU A 20 17.58 19.44 -4.92
CA LEU A 20 17.60 18.08 -4.35
C LEU A 20 17.84 17.04 -5.45
N ARG A 21 17.13 17.17 -6.57
CA ARG A 21 17.31 16.28 -7.72
C ARG A 21 18.75 16.31 -8.26
N ARG A 22 19.35 17.51 -8.39
CA ARG A 22 20.75 17.67 -8.83
C ARG A 22 21.75 17.10 -7.85
N TYR A 23 21.50 17.24 -6.54
CA TYR A 23 22.32 16.60 -5.53
C TYR A 23 22.28 15.07 -5.66
N LEU A 24 21.08 14.49 -5.82
CA LEU A 24 20.90 13.04 -6.03
C LEU A 24 21.54 12.57 -7.34
N LYS A 25 21.38 13.33 -8.43
CA LYS A 25 22.05 13.09 -9.72
C LYS A 25 23.56 13.05 -9.56
N MET A 26 24.14 14.01 -8.85
CA MET A 26 25.59 14.03 -8.58
C MET A 26 26.03 12.76 -7.82
N LEU A 27 25.28 12.32 -6.81
CA LEU A 27 25.59 11.07 -6.10
C LEU A 27 25.47 9.84 -6.99
N TYR A 28 24.43 9.80 -7.83
CA TYR A 28 24.16 8.74 -8.79
C TYR A 28 25.29 8.63 -9.83
N ASP A 29 25.68 9.74 -10.45
CA ASP A 29 26.75 9.76 -11.47
C ASP A 29 28.14 9.47 -10.90
N ARG A 30 28.39 9.86 -9.63
CA ARG A 30 29.67 9.63 -8.96
C ARG A 30 29.80 8.23 -8.37
N ALA A 31 28.75 7.42 -8.40
CA ALA A 31 28.80 6.08 -7.88
C ALA A 31 29.83 5.24 -8.67
N ALA A 32 30.84 4.73 -7.97
CA ALA A 32 31.88 3.92 -8.62
C ALA A 32 31.32 2.62 -9.23
N THR A 33 30.23 2.12 -8.66
CA THR A 33 29.52 0.92 -9.07
C THR A 33 28.02 1.06 -8.80
N PRO A 34 27.13 0.32 -9.50
CA PRO A 34 25.69 0.41 -9.29
C PRO A 34 25.22 0.14 -7.85
N ASP A 35 25.94 -0.68 -7.08
CA ASP A 35 25.64 -0.97 -5.67
C ASP A 35 26.03 0.17 -4.71
N LYS A 36 26.84 1.12 -5.17
CA LYS A 36 27.22 2.34 -4.43
C LYS A 36 26.36 3.55 -4.79
N ALA A 37 25.54 3.45 -5.83
CA ALA A 37 24.58 4.48 -6.16
C ALA A 37 23.51 4.58 -5.05
N PRO A 38 22.94 5.77 -4.81
CA PRO A 38 21.74 5.86 -4.00
C PRO A 38 20.68 4.91 -4.56
N ARG A 39 19.89 4.29 -3.68
CA ARG A 39 18.80 3.39 -4.06
C ARG A 39 17.44 3.83 -3.51
N TYR A 40 17.47 4.55 -2.40
CA TYR A 40 16.29 4.94 -1.64
C TYR A 40 16.39 6.42 -1.30
N LEU A 41 15.26 7.12 -1.39
CA LEU A 41 15.07 8.49 -0.90
C LEU A 41 13.87 8.49 0.05
N LEU A 42 14.13 8.75 1.33
CA LEU A 42 13.09 9.00 2.32
C LEU A 42 13.02 10.51 2.59
N LEU A 43 11.86 11.11 2.35
CA LEU A 43 11.57 12.51 2.63
C LEU A 43 10.79 12.62 3.93
N MET A 44 11.36 13.30 4.93
CA MET A 44 10.72 13.53 6.23
C MET A 44 10.34 15.01 6.34
N GLY A 45 9.06 15.32 6.14
CA GLY A 45 8.55 16.69 6.16
C GLY A 45 7.26 16.88 5.38
N LYS A 46 6.51 17.92 5.77
CA LYS A 46 5.40 18.47 4.98
C LYS A 46 5.93 19.24 3.77
N SER A 47 5.12 19.36 2.71
CA SER A 47 5.51 20.10 1.52
C SER A 47 4.35 20.91 0.97
N PRO A 48 4.23 22.22 1.24
CA PRO A 48 3.07 22.99 0.82
C PRO A 48 3.00 23.09 -0.70
N TRP A 49 1.77 23.17 -1.22
CA TRP A 49 1.55 23.49 -2.64
C TRP A 49 2.08 24.90 -3.00
N ASP A 50 2.16 25.81 -2.02
CA ASP A 50 2.80 27.11 -2.17
C ASP A 50 4.24 27.08 -1.65
N ASN A 51 5.15 26.55 -2.45
CA ASN A 51 6.60 26.55 -2.18
C ASN A 51 7.20 27.94 -1.88
N ARG A 52 6.50 29.03 -2.23
CA ARG A 52 6.98 30.41 -2.02
C ARG A 52 6.37 31.08 -0.79
N PHE A 53 5.37 30.46 -0.16
CA PHE A 53 4.70 30.99 1.02
C PHE A 53 4.18 32.43 0.83
N VAL A 54 3.56 32.71 -0.33
CA VAL A 54 3.03 34.04 -0.67
C VAL A 54 1.50 34.12 -0.52
N THR A 55 0.84 32.98 -0.41
CA THR A 55 -0.61 32.86 -0.28
C THR A 55 -1.06 33.13 1.16
N GLU A 56 -2.31 33.58 1.34
CA GLU A 56 -2.87 33.82 2.67
C GLU A 56 -2.81 32.59 3.58
N GLU A 57 -2.96 31.40 3.00
CA GLU A 57 -2.88 30.14 3.71
C GLU A 57 -1.48 29.89 4.29
N TRP A 58 -0.42 30.19 3.54
CA TRP A 58 0.96 29.79 3.87
C TRP A 58 1.88 30.92 4.32
N LYS A 59 1.56 32.20 4.07
CA LYS A 59 2.46 33.34 4.34
C LYS A 59 2.98 33.51 5.77
N ASN A 60 2.32 32.88 6.74
CA ASN A 60 2.72 32.93 8.16
C ASN A 60 3.43 31.66 8.63
N ALA A 61 3.64 30.67 7.75
CA ALA A 61 4.40 29.47 8.09
C ALA A 61 5.91 29.75 8.00
N ASN A 62 6.69 29.05 8.82
CA ASN A 62 8.13 29.10 8.74
C ASN A 62 8.61 28.20 7.61
N VAL A 63 9.29 28.78 6.61
CA VAL A 63 9.78 28.06 5.42
C VAL A 63 10.75 26.93 5.77
N ASP A 64 11.49 27.06 6.88
CA ASP A 64 12.47 26.08 7.32
C ASP A 64 11.82 24.78 7.85
N ASP A 65 10.51 24.79 8.11
CA ASP A 65 9.76 23.63 8.63
C ASP A 65 9.22 22.72 7.50
N TYR A 66 9.43 23.08 6.22
CA TYR A 66 8.84 22.38 5.08
C TYR A 66 9.86 22.00 4.01
N LEU A 67 9.59 20.86 3.36
CA LEU A 67 10.27 20.44 2.14
C LEU A 67 9.57 21.01 0.91
N LEU A 68 10.28 21.15 -0.21
CA LEU A 68 9.65 21.60 -1.45
C LEU A 68 8.79 20.50 -2.08
N ALA A 69 7.61 20.87 -2.56
CA ALA A 69 6.76 20.02 -3.38
C ALA A 69 7.19 20.11 -4.86
N TYR A 70 7.09 19.00 -5.59
CA TYR A 70 7.07 19.07 -7.06
C TYR A 70 5.64 18.82 -7.54
N GLU A 71 5.08 19.83 -8.17
CA GLU A 71 3.70 19.82 -8.66
C GLU A 71 3.64 20.05 -10.16
N TYR A 72 2.59 19.50 -10.76
CA TYR A 72 2.21 19.76 -12.14
C TYR A 72 0.70 19.95 -12.21
N ASP A 73 0.25 20.98 -12.91
CA ASP A 73 -1.16 21.20 -13.25
C ASP A 73 -1.30 21.54 -14.74
N ALA A 74 -1.95 20.67 -15.50
CA ALA A 74 -2.27 20.92 -16.91
C ALA A 74 -3.49 21.83 -17.12
N SER A 75 -4.25 22.18 -16.07
CA SER A 75 -5.54 22.86 -16.15
C SER A 75 -5.51 24.38 -15.94
N THR A 76 -4.32 24.98 -15.88
CA THR A 76 -4.10 26.43 -15.67
C THR A 76 -4.66 27.05 -14.39
N GLN A 77 -5.37 26.33 -13.50
CA GLN A 77 -5.89 26.90 -12.22
C GLN A 77 -6.65 25.95 -11.26
N SER A 78 -6.46 24.61 -11.26
CA SER A 78 -7.21 23.75 -10.32
C SER A 78 -6.40 22.58 -9.75
N ILE A 79 -5.92 22.79 -8.52
CA ILE A 79 -5.37 21.76 -7.63
C ILE A 79 -6.48 20.74 -7.29
N GLY A 80 -6.13 19.47 -7.08
CA GLY A 80 -7.11 18.40 -6.76
C GLY A 80 -7.69 17.69 -7.99
N THR A 81 -7.40 18.17 -9.20
CA THR A 81 -8.01 17.64 -10.42
C THR A 81 -7.34 16.38 -10.97
N VAL A 82 -8.07 15.66 -11.82
CA VAL A 82 -7.53 14.55 -12.64
C VAL A 82 -6.37 14.99 -13.54
N SER A 83 -6.21 16.28 -13.82
CA SER A 83 -5.14 16.89 -14.62
C SER A 83 -3.93 17.40 -13.81
N SER A 84 -3.95 17.26 -12.48
CA SER A 84 -2.87 17.70 -11.58
C SER A 84 -2.26 16.53 -10.80
N PHE A 85 -1.01 16.68 -10.37
CA PHE A 85 -0.36 15.80 -9.40
C PHE A 85 0.70 16.53 -8.57
N VAL A 86 0.91 16.03 -7.35
CA VAL A 86 2.10 16.28 -6.55
C VAL A 86 2.83 14.95 -6.37
N THR A 87 4.15 14.93 -6.57
CA THR A 87 4.92 13.68 -6.60
C THR A 87 6.35 13.84 -6.12
N ASP A 88 6.88 12.78 -5.51
CA ASP A 88 8.30 12.67 -5.17
C ASP A 88 9.12 11.99 -6.28
N ASP A 89 8.47 11.37 -7.27
CA ASP A 89 9.14 10.67 -8.37
C ASP A 89 10.09 11.60 -9.14
N PHE A 90 9.78 12.90 -9.20
CA PHE A 90 10.64 13.91 -9.82
C PHE A 90 12.07 13.90 -9.26
N TYR A 91 12.22 13.71 -7.95
CA TYR A 91 13.53 13.65 -7.30
C TYR A 91 14.34 12.40 -7.66
N ALA A 92 13.68 11.40 -8.23
CA ALA A 92 14.22 10.09 -8.52
C ALA A 92 14.36 9.79 -10.03
N LEU A 93 14.14 10.78 -10.89
CA LEU A 93 14.46 10.74 -12.33
C LEU A 93 15.87 11.29 -12.54
N LEU A 94 16.86 10.42 -12.68
CA LEU A 94 18.28 10.73 -12.63
C LEU A 94 19.06 10.33 -13.89
N ASP A 95 18.43 9.75 -14.90
CA ASP A 95 19.12 9.51 -16.16
C ASP A 95 19.29 10.82 -16.97
N ASP A 96 20.28 10.84 -17.86
CA ASP A 96 20.54 12.00 -18.71
C ASP A 96 19.37 12.27 -19.66
N GLY A 97 18.84 13.50 -19.60
CA GLY A 97 17.71 13.93 -20.44
C GLY A 97 16.32 13.72 -19.82
N GLU A 98 16.23 13.10 -18.65
CA GLU A 98 14.97 12.98 -17.91
C GLU A 98 14.53 14.29 -17.25
N GLY A 99 13.26 14.37 -16.86
CA GLY A 99 12.62 15.53 -16.25
C GLY A 99 11.72 16.31 -17.21
N LYS A 100 11.68 15.95 -18.50
CA LYS A 100 10.90 16.67 -19.50
C LYS A 100 9.51 16.09 -19.66
N TYR A 101 9.39 14.76 -19.68
CA TYR A 101 8.14 14.04 -19.81
C TYR A 101 7.98 13.04 -18.66
N ILE A 102 8.01 13.56 -17.43
CA ILE A 102 8.16 12.79 -16.19
C ILE A 102 7.14 11.66 -16.00
N TYR A 103 5.94 11.76 -16.58
CA TYR A 103 4.94 10.70 -16.51
C TYR A 103 5.19 9.54 -17.49
N SER A 104 6.24 9.61 -18.30
CA SER A 104 6.66 8.58 -19.26
C SER A 104 8.12 8.17 -19.13
N GLU A 105 8.83 8.72 -18.14
CA GLU A 105 10.23 8.45 -17.82
C GLU A 105 10.31 7.46 -16.63
N LYS A 106 11.38 6.67 -16.56
CA LYS A 106 11.47 5.57 -15.59
C LYS A 106 12.17 6.07 -14.33
N VAL A 107 11.59 5.76 -13.17
CA VAL A 107 12.13 6.18 -11.89
C VAL A 107 13.34 5.32 -11.49
N ASP A 108 14.46 5.95 -11.17
CA ASP A 108 15.74 5.30 -10.85
C ASP A 108 15.87 4.94 -9.38
N LEU A 109 15.31 5.76 -8.49
CA LEU A 109 15.35 5.57 -7.05
C LEU A 109 13.97 5.24 -6.46
N SER A 110 13.96 4.44 -5.41
CA SER A 110 12.74 4.18 -4.64
C SER A 110 12.47 5.32 -3.67
N THR A 111 11.33 5.99 -3.83
CA THR A 111 10.93 7.12 -2.98
C THR A 111 9.95 6.68 -1.90
N GLY A 112 10.04 7.30 -0.74
CA GLY A 112 9.03 7.24 0.32
C GLY A 112 9.00 8.54 1.10
N ARG A 113 7.85 8.82 1.73
CA ARG A 113 7.61 10.07 2.45
C ARG A 113 7.03 9.82 3.83
N MET A 114 7.45 10.60 4.80
CA MET A 114 6.78 10.74 6.09
C MET A 114 6.48 12.21 6.33
N VAL A 115 5.20 12.55 6.51
CA VAL A 115 4.71 13.95 6.55
C VAL A 115 4.84 14.53 7.97
N CYS A 116 5.97 14.27 8.64
CA CYS A 116 6.22 14.72 10.01
C CYS A 116 6.47 16.24 10.04
N ALA A 117 5.79 16.93 10.94
CA ALA A 117 5.92 18.36 11.22
C ALA A 117 6.72 18.64 12.50
N THR A 118 6.89 17.65 13.38
CA THR A 118 7.65 17.79 14.63
C THR A 118 8.65 16.66 14.84
N GLU A 119 9.61 16.88 15.75
CA GLU A 119 10.57 15.85 16.17
C GLU A 119 9.86 14.65 16.78
N GLU A 120 8.78 14.87 17.54
CA GLU A 120 7.98 13.79 18.14
C GLU A 120 7.31 12.92 17.08
N GLU A 121 6.72 13.53 16.05
CA GLU A 121 6.13 12.81 14.92
C GLU A 121 7.19 11.99 14.15
N ALA A 122 8.37 12.59 13.91
CA ALA A 122 9.50 11.89 13.30
C ALA A 122 9.97 10.71 14.16
N LYS A 123 10.05 10.90 15.48
CA LYS A 123 10.41 9.84 16.42
C LYS A 123 9.39 8.70 16.42
N ILE A 124 8.09 9.00 16.42
CA ILE A 124 7.03 7.98 16.36
C ILE A 124 7.20 7.11 15.11
N PHE A 125 7.48 7.72 13.95
CA PHE A 125 7.71 6.99 12.72
C PHE A 125 8.95 6.08 12.82
N VAL A 126 10.09 6.62 13.27
CA VAL A 126 11.34 5.84 13.41
C VAL A 126 11.16 4.67 14.39
N ASP A 127 10.56 4.91 15.55
CA ASP A 127 10.30 3.88 16.56
C ASP A 127 9.42 2.75 15.99
N LYS A 128 8.43 3.09 15.13
CA LYS A 128 7.58 2.09 14.45
C LYS A 128 8.35 1.26 13.43
N VAL A 129 9.20 1.91 12.63
CA VAL A 129 10.05 1.21 11.66
C VAL A 129 11.02 0.27 12.39
N GLU A 130 11.64 0.72 13.48
CA GLU A 130 12.52 -0.14 14.29
C GLU A 130 11.77 -1.35 14.86
N ARG A 131 10.61 -1.13 15.48
CA ARG A 131 9.78 -2.21 16.04
C ARG A 131 9.38 -3.21 14.95
N TYR A 132 9.05 -2.72 13.76
CA TYR A 132 8.68 -3.55 12.62
C TYR A 132 9.85 -4.42 12.13
N LEU A 133 11.04 -3.83 12.01
CA LEU A 133 12.27 -4.52 11.59
C LEU A 133 12.76 -5.53 12.64
N LYS A 134 12.63 -5.21 13.93
CA LYS A 134 12.92 -6.12 15.05
C LYS A 134 11.90 -7.25 15.19
N ASN A 135 10.79 -7.17 14.44
CA ASN A 135 9.71 -8.16 14.43
C ASN A 135 9.15 -8.43 15.84
N GLU A 136 9.05 -7.39 16.69
CA GLU A 136 8.60 -7.52 18.09
C GLU A 136 7.12 -7.90 18.21
N ASP A 137 6.34 -7.68 17.15
CA ASP A 137 4.92 -8.03 17.03
C ASP A 137 4.73 -9.18 16.02
N ALA A 138 5.38 -10.31 16.28
CA ALA A 138 5.22 -11.53 15.49
C ALA A 138 3.87 -12.19 15.78
N GLY A 139 3.17 -12.65 14.73
CA GLY A 139 1.91 -13.36 14.90
C GLY A 139 1.24 -13.76 13.58
N PRO A 140 0.10 -14.47 13.65
CA PRO A 140 -0.64 -14.98 12.49
C PRO A 140 -1.05 -13.89 11.49
N TRP A 141 -1.24 -12.65 11.97
CA TRP A 141 -1.61 -11.50 11.14
C TRP A 141 -0.64 -11.26 9.96
N LYS A 142 0.63 -11.70 10.09
CA LYS A 142 1.65 -11.60 9.03
C LYS A 142 1.41 -12.56 7.86
N ASN A 143 0.55 -13.56 8.02
CA ASN A 143 0.09 -14.45 6.94
C ASN A 143 -1.24 -14.00 6.33
N ARG A 144 -1.83 -12.91 6.83
CA ARG A 144 -3.18 -12.48 6.48
C ARG A 144 -3.16 -11.26 5.57
N ILE A 145 -4.05 -11.25 4.59
CA ILE A 145 -4.28 -10.17 3.64
C ILE A 145 -5.77 -9.88 3.61
N VAL A 146 -6.14 -8.61 3.66
CA VAL A 146 -7.54 -8.17 3.67
C VAL A 146 -7.79 -7.36 2.42
N MET A 147 -8.63 -7.90 1.53
CA MET A 147 -9.11 -7.23 0.33
C MET A 147 -10.43 -6.54 0.63
N MET A 148 -10.54 -5.29 0.23
CA MET A 148 -11.71 -4.45 0.45
C MET A 148 -12.15 -3.82 -0.88
N ALA A 149 -13.45 -3.71 -1.10
CA ALA A 149 -13.97 -3.10 -2.32
C ALA A 149 -15.30 -2.38 -2.08
N ASP A 150 -15.43 -1.21 -2.69
CA ASP A 150 -16.67 -0.44 -2.72
C ASP A 150 -17.79 -1.15 -3.48
N ASP A 151 -19.04 -0.72 -3.26
CA ASP A 151 -20.18 -1.14 -4.08
C ASP A 151 -20.37 -0.24 -5.31
N GLY A 152 -21.31 -0.62 -6.17
CA GLY A 152 -21.65 0.18 -7.35
C GLY A 152 -20.76 -0.06 -8.56
N ASP A 153 -20.73 0.95 -9.44
CA ASP A 153 -19.92 1.03 -10.67
C ASP A 153 -19.95 -0.26 -11.51
N SER A 154 -21.11 -0.91 -11.54
CA SER A 154 -21.35 -2.15 -12.26
C SER A 154 -20.34 -3.26 -11.92
N ASN A 155 -20.00 -3.40 -10.64
CA ASN A 155 -19.00 -4.30 -10.05
C ASN A 155 -17.52 -3.90 -10.25
N GLU A 156 -17.19 -2.75 -10.84
CA GLU A 156 -15.80 -2.40 -11.23
C GLU A 156 -14.79 -2.58 -10.08
N HIS A 157 -15.07 -1.98 -8.92
CA HIS A 157 -14.16 -1.99 -7.78
C HIS A 157 -13.96 -3.37 -7.14
N ALA A 158 -15.02 -4.17 -7.07
CA ALA A 158 -14.93 -5.52 -6.55
C ALA A 158 -14.24 -6.48 -7.55
N GLU A 159 -14.39 -6.26 -8.85
CA GLU A 159 -13.61 -6.95 -9.88
C GLU A 159 -12.13 -6.56 -9.87
N ASP A 160 -11.82 -5.29 -9.62
CA ASP A 160 -10.47 -4.79 -9.39
C ASP A 160 -9.82 -5.51 -8.21
N ALA A 161 -10.51 -5.57 -7.07
CA ALA A 161 -10.05 -6.27 -5.88
C ALA A 161 -9.84 -7.79 -6.14
N GLU A 162 -10.71 -8.43 -6.91
CA GLU A 162 -10.51 -9.84 -7.32
C GLU A 162 -9.27 -10.04 -8.20
N ARG A 163 -8.97 -9.13 -9.13
CA ARG A 163 -7.75 -9.19 -9.94
C ARG A 163 -6.49 -9.05 -9.09
N VAL A 164 -6.50 -8.12 -8.14
CA VAL A 164 -5.38 -7.92 -7.20
C VAL A 164 -5.24 -9.13 -6.28
N SER A 165 -6.34 -9.64 -5.72
CA SER A 165 -6.37 -10.84 -4.87
C SER A 165 -5.75 -12.06 -5.57
N LYS A 166 -6.14 -12.31 -6.84
CA LYS A 166 -5.55 -13.40 -7.66
C LYS A 166 -4.05 -13.21 -7.88
N THR A 167 -3.62 -11.97 -8.15
CA THR A 167 -2.20 -11.63 -8.34
C THR A 167 -1.39 -11.88 -7.06
N ILE A 168 -1.92 -11.49 -5.91
CA ILE A 168 -1.34 -11.73 -4.59
C ILE A 168 -1.25 -13.23 -4.32
N ALA A 169 -2.32 -13.99 -4.54
CA ALA A 169 -2.33 -15.43 -4.34
C ALA A 169 -1.28 -16.14 -5.20
N GLN A 170 -1.11 -15.71 -6.45
CA GLN A 170 -0.10 -16.26 -7.36
C GLN A 170 1.32 -15.89 -6.96
N SER A 171 1.58 -14.59 -6.75
CA SER A 171 2.92 -14.07 -6.45
C SER A 171 3.40 -14.50 -5.07
N GLY A 172 2.47 -14.59 -4.11
CA GLY A 172 2.68 -15.15 -2.78
C GLY A 172 2.67 -16.67 -2.72
N LYS A 173 2.65 -17.39 -3.86
CA LYS A 173 2.65 -18.87 -3.91
C LYS A 173 1.57 -19.53 -3.04
N LYS A 174 0.40 -18.90 -2.94
CA LYS A 174 -0.79 -19.34 -2.19
C LYS A 174 -0.55 -19.55 -0.68
N ARG A 175 0.42 -18.86 -0.09
CA ARG A 175 0.79 -19.00 1.34
C ARG A 175 0.05 -18.07 2.31
N PHE A 176 -0.79 -17.19 1.76
CA PHE A 176 -1.51 -16.17 2.53
C PHE A 176 -2.99 -16.54 2.63
N THR A 177 -3.57 -16.30 3.80
CA THR A 177 -5.03 -16.23 3.95
C THR A 177 -5.48 -14.90 3.37
N ILE A 178 -6.42 -14.94 2.43
CA ILE A 178 -6.98 -13.73 1.82
C ILE A 178 -8.44 -13.59 2.22
N ASP A 179 -8.69 -12.67 3.14
CA ASP A 179 -10.04 -12.28 3.54
C ASP A 179 -10.58 -11.22 2.59
N LYS A 180 -11.89 -11.24 2.34
CA LYS A 180 -12.55 -10.34 1.40
C LYS A 180 -13.73 -9.68 2.06
N VAL A 181 -13.71 -8.36 2.13
CA VAL A 181 -14.83 -7.54 2.57
C VAL A 181 -15.26 -6.69 1.38
N TYR A 182 -16.26 -7.16 0.64
CA TYR A 182 -16.82 -6.40 -0.49
C TYR A 182 -18.16 -5.84 -0.05
N TRP A 183 -18.34 -4.52 -0.14
CA TRP A 183 -19.47 -3.84 0.49
C TRP A 183 -20.78 -4.42 -0.01
N ASP A 184 -20.86 -4.64 -1.32
CA ASP A 184 -22.04 -5.14 -2.01
C ASP A 184 -22.43 -6.59 -1.65
N TYR A 185 -21.55 -7.35 -0.99
CA TYR A 185 -21.91 -8.64 -0.39
C TYR A 185 -22.82 -8.47 0.83
N TYR A 186 -22.68 -7.37 1.57
CA TYR A 186 -23.46 -7.09 2.77
C TYR A 186 -24.79 -6.42 2.40
N THR A 187 -25.74 -6.45 3.34
CA THR A 187 -27.01 -5.73 3.18
C THR A 187 -26.78 -4.23 3.36
N ARG A 188 -27.14 -3.44 2.35
CA ARG A 188 -27.19 -1.98 2.46
C ARG A 188 -28.39 -1.54 3.28
N VAL A 189 -28.19 -0.63 4.23
CA VAL A 189 -29.26 -0.10 5.09
C VAL A 189 -29.28 1.44 5.09
N PRO A 190 -30.43 2.07 5.36
CA PRO A 190 -30.49 3.52 5.56
C PRO A 190 -29.69 3.97 6.80
N GLY A 191 -28.79 4.92 6.63
CA GLY A 191 -28.12 5.65 7.70
C GLY A 191 -28.67 7.06 7.88
N ALA A 192 -28.10 7.83 8.82
CA ALA A 192 -28.58 9.17 9.17
C ALA A 192 -28.42 10.20 8.03
N THR A 193 -27.41 10.03 7.17
CA THR A 193 -27.07 10.99 6.09
C THR A 193 -26.83 10.34 4.73
N SER A 194 -26.63 9.03 4.69
CA SER A 194 -26.37 8.24 3.48
C SER A 194 -26.82 6.80 3.71
N LEU A 195 -26.87 6.01 2.65
CA LEU A 195 -26.92 4.54 2.77
C LEU A 195 -25.59 4.05 3.36
N THR A 196 -25.60 2.92 4.06
CA THR A 196 -24.39 2.40 4.73
C THR A 196 -24.39 0.87 4.82
N TYR A 197 -23.23 0.30 5.16
CA TYR A 197 -23.00 -1.14 5.30
C TYR A 197 -22.45 -1.51 6.69
N PRO A 198 -23.29 -1.56 7.74
CA PRO A 198 -22.81 -1.76 9.12
C PRO A 198 -22.08 -3.09 9.33
N ALA A 199 -22.51 -4.14 8.62
CA ALA A 199 -21.86 -5.45 8.68
C ALA A 199 -20.47 -5.45 8.01
N ALA A 200 -20.29 -4.70 6.91
CA ALA A 200 -18.99 -4.49 6.29
C ALA A 200 -18.06 -3.69 7.23
N THR A 201 -18.56 -2.58 7.79
CA THR A 201 -17.82 -1.77 8.79
C THR A 201 -17.37 -2.62 9.98
N THR A 202 -18.25 -3.47 10.50
CA THR A 202 -17.92 -4.38 11.61
C THR A 202 -16.83 -5.37 11.22
N SER A 203 -16.91 -5.96 10.02
CA SER A 203 -15.90 -6.90 9.51
C SER A 203 -14.53 -6.23 9.31
N ILE A 204 -14.52 -4.97 8.85
CA ILE A 204 -13.29 -4.19 8.70
C ILE A 204 -12.71 -3.84 10.05
N GLN A 205 -13.52 -3.38 11.01
CA GLN A 205 -13.07 -3.10 12.37
C GLN A 205 -12.43 -4.35 13.00
N GLN A 206 -13.05 -5.52 12.85
CA GLN A 206 -12.50 -6.79 13.32
C GLN A 206 -11.17 -7.12 12.62
N SER A 207 -11.08 -6.87 11.31
CA SER A 207 -9.86 -7.10 10.53
C SER A 207 -8.71 -6.17 10.94
N ILE A 208 -9.00 -4.91 11.25
CA ILE A 208 -8.03 -3.95 11.78
C ILE A 208 -7.53 -4.40 13.17
N ALA A 209 -8.45 -4.84 14.03
CA ALA A 209 -8.11 -5.28 15.39
C ALA A 209 -7.27 -6.58 15.42
N SER A 210 -7.55 -7.52 14.52
CA SER A 210 -6.81 -8.77 14.38
C SER A 210 -5.55 -8.67 13.52
N GLY A 211 -5.43 -7.60 12.73
CA GLY A 211 -4.27 -7.30 11.91
C GLY A 211 -4.22 -8.08 10.59
N ALA A 212 -3.49 -7.51 9.64
CA ALA A 212 -3.12 -8.12 8.37
C ALA A 212 -1.80 -7.53 7.91
N ALA A 213 -0.99 -8.31 7.20
CA ALA A 213 0.24 -7.82 6.58
C ALA A 213 -0.09 -6.71 5.56
N LEU A 214 -1.19 -6.91 4.81
CA LEU A 214 -1.66 -5.99 3.78
C LEU A 214 -3.17 -5.79 3.88
N PHE A 215 -3.59 -4.53 3.92
CA PHE A 215 -4.96 -4.08 3.67
C PHE A 215 -4.99 -3.43 2.29
N ASN A 216 -5.80 -3.94 1.37
CA ASN A 216 -5.90 -3.42 0.00
C ASN A 216 -7.33 -3.05 -0.31
N TYR A 217 -7.57 -1.79 -0.63
CA TYR A 217 -8.89 -1.24 -0.95
C TYR A 217 -8.92 -0.73 -2.38
N SER A 218 -9.97 -1.10 -3.12
CA SER A 218 -10.33 -0.53 -4.42
C SER A 218 -11.67 0.19 -4.32
N GLY A 219 -11.71 1.47 -4.70
CA GLY A 219 -12.98 2.21 -4.71
C GLY A 219 -12.85 3.72 -4.61
N HIS A 220 -13.94 4.36 -4.19
CA HIS A 220 -13.99 5.82 -4.02
C HIS A 220 -13.29 6.26 -2.74
N GLY A 221 -13.18 7.57 -2.52
CA GLY A 221 -12.59 8.09 -1.31
C GLY A 221 -12.23 9.55 -1.38
N SER A 222 -11.86 10.06 -0.21
CA SER A 222 -11.37 11.41 0.02
C SER A 222 -10.45 11.40 1.25
N PRO A 223 -9.82 12.52 1.62
CA PRO A 223 -8.88 12.58 2.74
C PRO A 223 -9.44 12.08 4.08
N THR A 224 -10.77 12.12 4.27
CA THR A 224 -11.42 11.79 5.55
C THR A 224 -12.37 10.60 5.51
N VAL A 225 -12.59 9.96 4.36
CA VAL A 225 -13.54 8.83 4.22
C VAL A 225 -13.20 7.96 3.01
N ILE A 226 -13.36 6.64 3.14
CA ILE A 226 -13.00 5.70 2.06
C ILE A 226 -14.17 5.25 1.17
N SER A 227 -15.40 5.74 1.35
CA SER A 227 -16.51 5.52 0.40
C SER A 227 -17.71 6.45 0.70
N ASN A 228 -18.66 6.57 -0.23
CA ASN A 228 -19.86 7.39 -0.03
C ASN A 228 -20.74 6.87 1.13
N GLU A 229 -20.67 5.57 1.40
CA GLU A 229 -21.41 4.81 2.40
C GLU A 229 -20.81 4.93 3.80
N LYS A 230 -19.67 5.64 3.89
CA LYS A 230 -18.96 5.96 5.13
C LYS A 230 -18.51 4.72 5.90
N THR A 231 -18.08 3.68 5.18
CA THR A 231 -17.72 2.39 5.78
C THR A 231 -16.46 2.49 6.65
N LEU A 232 -15.51 3.36 6.32
CA LEU A 232 -14.51 3.89 7.25
C LEU A 232 -14.39 5.41 7.09
N VAL A 233 -14.44 6.12 8.22
CA VAL A 233 -14.19 7.56 8.31
C VAL A 233 -12.99 7.87 9.20
N LEU A 234 -12.46 9.09 9.10
CA LEU A 234 -11.32 9.56 9.90
C LEU A 234 -11.48 9.33 11.42
N ASP A 235 -12.70 9.42 11.95
CA ASP A 235 -12.96 9.16 13.37
C ASP A 235 -12.87 7.67 13.74
N ASP A 236 -13.12 6.75 12.80
CA ASP A 236 -12.90 5.32 13.02
C ASP A 236 -11.41 5.02 13.18
N PHE A 237 -10.57 5.63 12.33
CA PHE A 237 -9.12 5.54 12.48
C PHE A 237 -8.69 6.02 13.87
N LYS A 238 -9.34 7.04 14.46
CA LYS A 238 -9.03 7.50 15.83
C LYS A 238 -9.46 6.54 16.93
N ARG A 239 -10.56 5.81 16.74
CA ARG A 239 -11.20 4.99 17.79
C ARG A 239 -10.82 3.51 17.74
N TYR A 240 -10.55 2.96 16.56
CA TYR A 240 -10.34 1.53 16.40
C TYR A 240 -9.01 1.07 16.99
N SER A 241 -9.04 -0.09 17.63
CA SER A 241 -7.82 -0.80 18.04
C SER A 241 -7.13 -1.34 16.79
N ALA A 242 -5.88 -0.94 16.57
CA ALA A 242 -5.07 -1.34 15.42
C ALA A 242 -3.66 -1.72 15.90
N PRO A 243 -3.48 -2.80 16.66
CA PRO A 243 -2.21 -3.08 17.33
C PRO A 243 -1.07 -3.49 16.37
N HIS A 244 -1.42 -3.90 15.15
CA HIS A 244 -0.53 -4.51 14.16
C HIS A 244 -0.19 -3.56 13.00
N LEU A 245 1.10 -3.45 12.67
CA LEU A 245 1.61 -2.48 11.71
C LEU A 245 1.57 -3.02 10.25
N GLY A 246 0.37 -3.15 9.69
CA GLY A 246 0.17 -3.54 8.29
C GLY A 246 0.51 -2.44 7.27
N LEU A 247 0.73 -2.82 6.02
CA LEU A 247 0.73 -1.91 4.87
C LEU A 247 -0.72 -1.68 4.42
N TRP A 248 -1.07 -0.43 4.14
CA TRP A 248 -2.36 -0.05 3.58
C TRP A 248 -2.20 0.42 2.14
N VAL A 249 -2.92 -0.20 1.21
CA VAL A 249 -3.00 0.22 -0.19
C VAL A 249 -4.41 0.72 -0.44
N LEU A 250 -4.55 2.01 -0.74
CA LEU A 250 -5.83 2.64 -1.00
C LEU A 250 -5.85 3.10 -2.47
N ALA A 251 -6.36 2.23 -3.34
CA ALA A 251 -6.52 2.47 -4.77
C ALA A 251 -7.78 3.34 -5.01
N SER A 252 -7.68 4.59 -4.60
CA SER A 252 -8.80 5.54 -4.46
C SER A 252 -8.33 6.99 -4.67
N CYS A 253 -9.26 7.88 -4.97
CA CYS A 253 -9.02 9.31 -5.20
C CYS A 253 -8.56 10.04 -3.94
N GLU A 254 -7.54 10.89 -4.11
CA GLU A 254 -7.15 11.98 -3.18
C GLU A 254 -7.15 11.58 -1.71
N ILE A 255 -6.58 10.41 -1.40
CA ILE A 255 -6.55 9.93 -0.03
C ILE A 255 -5.59 10.75 0.79
N TYR A 256 -4.41 11.14 0.27
CA TYR A 256 -3.40 11.85 1.06
C TYR A 256 -2.68 12.95 0.26
N PRO A 257 -3.35 14.09 0.02
CA PRO A 257 -2.72 15.28 -0.56
C PRO A 257 -1.73 15.89 0.44
N PHE A 258 -0.48 15.41 0.46
CA PHE A 258 0.52 15.77 1.46
C PHE A 258 0.96 17.24 1.44
N ASP A 259 0.48 17.99 0.47
CA ASP A 259 0.77 19.39 0.22
C ASP A 259 -0.37 20.35 0.56
N SER A 260 -1.49 19.82 1.05
CA SER A 260 -2.57 20.59 1.65
C SER A 260 -2.47 20.60 3.18
N LYS A 261 -3.28 21.45 3.84
CA LYS A 261 -3.44 21.48 5.30
C LYS A 261 -4.57 20.59 5.80
N GLU A 262 -5.15 19.78 4.92
CA GLU A 262 -6.34 19.01 5.26
C GLU A 262 -6.03 17.86 6.23
N ASN A 263 -6.98 17.59 7.11
CA ASN A 263 -6.87 16.43 7.99
C ASN A 263 -6.96 15.14 7.17
N ASN A 264 -6.13 14.18 7.51
CA ASN A 264 -6.04 12.92 6.77
C ASN A 264 -6.29 11.68 7.65
N LEU A 265 -6.96 10.67 7.09
CA LEU A 265 -7.14 9.39 7.77
C LEU A 265 -5.81 8.62 7.91
N ALA A 266 -4.89 8.76 6.96
CA ALA A 266 -3.61 8.06 6.97
C ALA A 266 -2.68 8.59 8.07
N ASP A 267 -2.68 9.91 8.30
CA ASP A 267 -1.96 10.56 9.41
C ASP A 267 -2.25 9.87 10.75
N VAL A 268 -3.53 9.59 11.01
CA VAL A 268 -3.97 9.00 12.29
C VAL A 268 -3.30 7.66 12.54
N PHE A 269 -3.17 6.81 11.52
CA PHE A 269 -2.52 5.51 11.66
C PHE A 269 -1.01 5.56 11.54
N LEU A 270 -0.45 6.46 10.74
CA LEU A 270 1.00 6.60 10.61
C LEU A 270 1.62 7.15 11.90
N PHE A 271 1.00 8.16 12.51
CA PHE A 271 1.49 8.82 13.73
C PHE A 271 0.90 8.29 15.03
N ARG A 272 0.19 7.14 15.00
CA ARG A 272 -0.22 6.45 16.23
C ARG A 272 0.98 5.71 16.83
N PRO A 273 1.40 6.01 18.08
CA PRO A 273 2.49 5.28 18.72
C PRO A 273 2.12 3.80 18.90
N ASN A 274 3.04 2.90 18.56
CA ASN A 274 2.92 1.45 18.78
C ASN A 274 1.68 0.77 18.15
N ALA A 275 1.01 1.40 17.18
CA ALA A 275 -0.20 0.89 16.54
C ALA A 275 -0.44 1.60 15.18
N GLY A 276 -1.51 1.24 14.48
CA GLY A 276 -1.90 1.81 13.20
C GLY A 276 -1.27 1.07 12.02
N ALA A 277 -0.53 1.77 11.18
CA ALA A 277 0.09 1.21 9.97
C ALA A 277 1.60 1.42 9.96
N VAL A 278 2.34 0.56 9.24
CA VAL A 278 3.76 0.82 8.95
C VAL A 278 3.93 1.78 7.76
N ALA A 279 3.01 1.69 6.79
CA ALA A 279 3.03 2.51 5.60
C ALA A 279 1.65 2.57 4.93
N PHE A 280 1.43 3.61 4.13
CA PHE A 280 0.32 3.71 3.17
C PHE A 280 0.87 3.86 1.74
N MET A 281 0.20 3.26 0.77
CA MET A 281 0.37 3.56 -0.66
C MET A 281 -0.98 4.06 -1.18
N CYS A 282 -1.05 5.34 -1.50
CA CYS A 282 -2.31 5.98 -1.88
C CYS A 282 -2.08 7.22 -2.77
N ALA A 283 -3.17 7.68 -3.40
CA ALA A 283 -3.11 8.81 -4.31
C ALA A 283 -3.14 10.17 -3.58
N THR A 284 -2.40 11.13 -4.11
CA THR A 284 -2.32 12.52 -3.63
C THR A 284 -3.35 13.45 -4.29
N ARG A 285 -4.01 12.99 -5.37
CA ARG A 285 -5.00 13.72 -6.18
C ARG A 285 -6.02 12.75 -6.78
N ALA A 286 -7.06 13.27 -7.42
CA ALA A 286 -8.04 12.47 -8.16
C ALA A 286 -7.40 11.56 -9.23
N VAL A 287 -7.87 10.32 -9.33
CA VAL A 287 -7.33 9.26 -10.20
C VAL A 287 -8.44 8.52 -10.94
N TYR A 288 -8.07 7.64 -11.87
CA TYR A 288 -8.99 6.78 -12.63
C TYR A 288 -8.88 5.31 -12.19
N ALA A 289 -10.02 4.63 -12.05
CA ALA A 289 -10.12 3.25 -11.56
C ALA A 289 -9.29 2.26 -12.39
N THR A 290 -9.36 2.33 -13.72
CA THR A 290 -8.61 1.44 -14.61
C THR A 290 -7.09 1.54 -14.38
N GLN A 291 -6.54 2.76 -14.32
CA GLN A 291 -5.11 2.97 -14.08
C GLN A 291 -4.72 2.62 -12.64
N ASN A 292 -5.61 2.85 -11.67
CA ASN A 292 -5.42 2.40 -10.29
C ASN A 292 -5.25 0.89 -10.22
N ASN A 293 -6.09 0.12 -10.91
CA ASN A 293 -6.01 -1.32 -10.90
C ASN A 293 -4.71 -1.83 -11.54
N ALA A 294 -4.30 -1.24 -12.66
CA ALA A 294 -3.04 -1.58 -13.31
C ALA A 294 -1.83 -1.37 -12.37
N LEU A 295 -1.76 -0.22 -11.70
CA LEU A 295 -0.69 0.05 -10.72
C LEU A 295 -0.78 -0.89 -9.51
N ASN A 296 -1.99 -1.11 -8.97
CA ASN A 296 -2.20 -1.94 -7.79
C ASN A 296 -1.82 -3.41 -8.04
N ILE A 297 -2.17 -3.96 -9.21
CA ILE A 297 -1.74 -5.30 -9.66
C ILE A 297 -0.21 -5.38 -9.69
N GLU A 298 0.45 -4.45 -10.40
CA GLU A 298 1.90 -4.49 -10.56
C GLU A 298 2.65 -4.22 -9.24
N PHE A 299 2.12 -3.38 -8.36
CA PHE A 299 2.65 -3.15 -7.02
C PHE A 299 2.52 -4.41 -6.15
N CYS A 300 1.31 -4.96 -6.03
CA CYS A 300 1.05 -6.13 -5.18
C CYS A 300 1.79 -7.37 -5.67
N LYS A 301 1.96 -7.56 -6.98
CA LYS A 301 2.81 -8.59 -7.56
C LYS A 301 4.24 -8.52 -7.00
N ARG A 302 4.81 -7.32 -6.97
CA ARG A 302 6.20 -7.06 -6.57
C ARG A 302 6.45 -7.12 -5.08
N LEU A 303 5.46 -6.80 -4.25
CA LEU A 303 5.57 -6.99 -2.79
C LEU A 303 5.95 -8.41 -2.38
N PHE A 304 5.66 -9.40 -3.23
CA PHE A 304 5.94 -10.81 -2.97
C PHE A 304 7.04 -11.41 -3.86
N THR A 305 7.74 -10.60 -4.66
CA THR A 305 8.93 -11.05 -5.39
C THR A 305 10.18 -10.96 -4.51
N ARG A 306 11.26 -11.61 -4.95
CA ARG A 306 12.56 -11.56 -4.29
C ARG A 306 13.61 -10.94 -5.21
N ASP A 307 14.55 -10.21 -4.63
CA ASP A 307 15.71 -9.68 -5.32
C ASP A 307 16.72 -10.79 -5.68
N THR A 308 17.78 -10.43 -6.38
CA THR A 308 18.86 -11.36 -6.78
C THR A 308 19.61 -11.97 -5.59
N SER A 309 19.50 -11.39 -4.40
CA SER A 309 20.04 -11.91 -3.14
C SER A 309 19.02 -12.76 -2.36
N GLY A 310 17.86 -13.04 -2.95
CA GLY A 310 16.79 -13.82 -2.34
C GLY A 310 15.99 -13.07 -1.28
N ARG A 311 16.20 -11.75 -1.08
CA ARG A 311 15.45 -10.97 -0.09
C ARG A 311 14.12 -10.51 -0.68
N LEU A 312 13.09 -10.41 0.15
CA LEU A 312 11.81 -9.89 -0.29
C LEU A 312 11.96 -8.44 -0.78
N THR A 313 11.33 -8.10 -1.90
CA THR A 313 11.36 -6.74 -2.45
C THR A 313 10.84 -5.73 -1.43
N THR A 314 11.56 -4.62 -1.27
CA THR A 314 11.17 -3.52 -0.37
C THR A 314 9.95 -2.78 -0.93
N MET A 315 9.12 -2.17 -0.08
CA MET A 315 7.90 -1.48 -0.50
C MET A 315 8.17 -0.36 -1.52
N GLY A 316 9.26 0.40 -1.34
CA GLY A 316 9.65 1.43 -2.30
C GLY A 316 10.05 0.85 -3.66
N GLU A 317 10.87 -0.20 -3.67
CA GLU A 317 11.23 -0.90 -4.92
C GLU A 317 10.03 -1.52 -5.62
N ALA A 318 9.08 -2.05 -4.86
CA ALA A 318 7.84 -2.57 -5.42
C ALA A 318 7.06 -1.47 -6.16
N LEU A 319 6.96 -0.27 -5.59
CA LEU A 319 6.28 0.87 -6.22
C LEU A 319 7.06 1.38 -7.44
N ARG A 320 8.38 1.60 -7.30
CA ARG A 320 9.25 2.06 -8.39
C ARG A 320 9.18 1.13 -9.59
N GLN A 321 9.39 -0.17 -9.38
CA GLN A 321 9.35 -1.15 -10.45
C GLN A 321 7.95 -1.32 -11.02
N ALA A 322 6.87 -1.14 -10.23
CA ALA A 322 5.51 -1.14 -10.75
C ALA A 322 5.29 0.02 -11.72
N LYS A 323 5.64 1.25 -11.33
CA LYS A 323 5.55 2.44 -12.21
C LYS A 323 6.36 2.26 -13.49
N ASN A 324 7.59 1.74 -13.37
CA ASN A 324 8.46 1.51 -14.53
C ASN A 324 7.94 0.42 -15.47
N GLU A 325 7.25 -0.59 -14.94
CA GLU A 325 6.61 -1.63 -15.76
C GLU A 325 5.43 -1.08 -16.55
N LEU A 326 4.60 -0.22 -15.93
CA LEU A 326 3.50 0.44 -16.63
C LEU A 326 3.97 1.24 -17.85
N ILE A 327 5.17 1.82 -17.75
CA ILE A 327 5.82 2.53 -18.86
C ILE A 327 6.38 1.54 -19.88
N SER A 328 7.14 0.54 -19.41
CA SER A 328 7.83 -0.42 -20.29
C SER A 328 6.87 -1.26 -21.11
N SER A 329 5.76 -1.68 -20.50
CA SER A 329 4.67 -2.43 -21.14
C SER A 329 3.69 -1.53 -21.92
N GLN A 330 3.83 -0.21 -21.78
CA GLN A 330 2.88 0.80 -22.31
C GLN A 330 1.45 0.63 -21.80
N SER A 331 1.25 -0.02 -20.65
CA SER A 331 -0.09 -0.21 -20.06
C SER A 331 -0.62 1.07 -19.39
N ASP A 332 0.24 1.98 -18.95
CA ASP A 332 -0.15 3.32 -18.50
C ASP A 332 0.97 4.36 -18.72
N LEU A 333 0.78 5.22 -19.72
CA LEU A 333 1.62 6.39 -20.01
C LEU A 333 0.98 7.71 -19.55
N THR A 334 -0.06 7.65 -18.73
CA THR A 334 -0.74 8.83 -18.20
C THR A 334 -0.10 9.32 -16.90
N ILE A 335 -0.56 10.47 -16.42
CA ILE A 335 -0.13 11.06 -15.15
C ILE A 335 -0.68 10.32 -13.92
N ASN A 336 -1.58 9.35 -14.08
CA ASN A 336 -2.30 8.71 -12.96
C ASN A 336 -1.34 8.11 -11.92
N LYS A 337 -0.32 7.36 -12.39
CA LYS A 337 0.71 6.76 -11.52
C LYS A 337 1.57 7.78 -10.76
N MET A 338 1.72 9.01 -11.27
CA MET A 338 2.51 10.06 -10.61
C MET A 338 1.89 10.49 -9.29
N LYS A 339 0.58 10.29 -9.14
CA LYS A 339 -0.20 10.67 -7.96
C LYS A 339 -0.02 9.70 -6.80
N TYR A 340 0.53 8.50 -7.04
CA TYR A 340 0.69 7.50 -5.99
C TYR A 340 2.03 7.64 -5.28
N VAL A 341 1.97 7.78 -3.96
CA VAL A 341 3.15 7.91 -3.08
C VAL A 341 3.13 6.82 -2.04
N LEU A 342 4.32 6.33 -1.70
CA LEU A 342 4.54 5.49 -0.53
C LEU A 342 4.77 6.39 0.68
N PHE A 343 3.80 6.46 1.57
CA PHE A 343 3.93 7.10 2.87
C PHE A 343 4.50 6.12 3.88
N GLY A 344 5.81 6.08 4.00
CA GLY A 344 6.56 5.15 4.84
C GLY A 344 8.03 5.05 4.42
N ASP A 345 8.79 4.16 5.08
CA ASP A 345 10.19 3.90 4.71
C ASP A 345 10.24 3.08 3.40
N PRO A 346 10.84 3.57 2.32
CA PRO A 346 10.91 2.84 1.06
C PRO A 346 11.86 1.64 1.10
N ALA A 347 12.76 1.57 2.09
CA ALA A 347 13.81 0.56 2.20
C ALA A 347 13.41 -0.69 2.99
N ILE A 348 12.20 -0.73 3.56
CA ILE A 348 11.71 -1.91 4.29
C ILE A 348 10.80 -2.76 3.41
N SER A 349 10.85 -4.08 3.60
CA SER A 349 9.97 -5.05 2.93
C SER A 349 8.77 -5.37 3.79
N LEU A 350 7.72 -5.93 3.19
CA LEU A 350 6.58 -6.43 3.95
C LEU A 350 7.04 -7.52 4.93
N ALA A 351 6.72 -7.39 6.21
CA ALA A 351 7.10 -8.34 7.25
C ALA A 351 6.18 -9.57 7.25
N VAL A 352 6.26 -10.33 6.16
CA VAL A 352 5.63 -11.64 5.97
C VAL A 352 6.64 -12.75 6.25
N PRO A 353 6.20 -13.98 6.59
CA PRO A 353 7.11 -15.09 6.77
C PRO A 353 7.96 -15.35 5.53
N THR A 354 9.23 -15.66 5.71
CA THR A 354 10.17 -15.93 4.60
C THR A 354 10.42 -17.43 4.40
N GLY A 355 10.24 -18.25 5.44
CA GLY A 355 10.24 -19.71 5.35
C GLY A 355 8.90 -20.29 4.89
N THR A 356 8.89 -21.59 4.61
CA THR A 356 7.69 -22.33 4.21
C THR A 356 7.37 -23.37 5.26
N ALA A 357 6.15 -23.36 5.81
CA ALA A 357 5.64 -24.47 6.61
C ALA A 357 4.97 -25.48 5.69
N VAL A 358 5.39 -26.74 5.75
CA VAL A 358 4.91 -27.83 4.89
C VAL A 358 4.14 -28.84 5.74
N LEU A 359 2.93 -29.18 5.29
CA LEU A 359 2.13 -30.24 5.89
C LEU A 359 2.49 -31.58 5.24
N ASP A 360 3.12 -32.47 6.01
CA ASP A 360 3.59 -33.78 5.52
C ASP A 360 2.49 -34.84 5.58
N SER A 361 1.76 -34.90 6.70
CA SER A 361 0.73 -35.92 6.90
C SER A 361 -0.41 -35.48 7.80
N ILE A 362 -1.57 -36.11 7.57
CA ILE A 362 -2.76 -36.05 8.43
C ILE A 362 -3.11 -37.47 8.86
N ASP A 363 -3.20 -37.69 10.17
CA ASP A 363 -3.40 -39.00 10.78
C ASP A 363 -2.40 -40.07 10.26
N GLY A 364 -1.15 -39.65 10.07
CA GLY A 364 -0.07 -40.49 9.56
C GLY A 364 -0.15 -40.81 8.06
N LYS A 365 -1.15 -40.31 7.33
CA LYS A 365 -1.25 -40.44 5.87
C LYS A 365 -0.62 -39.24 5.20
N ALA A 366 0.32 -39.50 4.29
CA ALA A 366 1.00 -38.44 3.54
C ALA A 366 0.01 -37.58 2.75
N VAL A 367 0.20 -36.25 2.80
CA VAL A 367 -0.56 -35.29 2.01
C VAL A 367 0.16 -35.05 0.68
N THR A 368 -0.57 -35.16 -0.43
CA THR A 368 -0.10 -34.79 -1.76
C THR A 368 -1.10 -33.84 -2.40
N SER A 369 -0.74 -33.25 -3.55
CA SER A 369 -1.63 -32.35 -4.31
C SER A 369 -2.94 -32.98 -4.77
N THR A 370 -3.05 -34.31 -4.72
CA THR A 370 -4.26 -35.07 -5.08
C THR A 370 -5.00 -35.66 -3.88
N SER A 371 -4.55 -35.41 -2.65
CA SER A 371 -5.19 -35.96 -1.45
C SER A 371 -6.58 -35.38 -1.25
N ALA A 372 -7.59 -36.24 -1.24
CA ALA A 372 -8.97 -35.88 -0.86
C ALA A 372 -9.16 -36.15 0.64
N ILE A 373 -8.92 -35.14 1.46
CA ILE A 373 -8.99 -35.23 2.92
C ILE A 373 -10.40 -34.83 3.36
N ARG A 374 -11.05 -35.69 4.14
CA ARG A 374 -12.36 -35.41 4.76
C ARG A 374 -12.21 -35.55 6.26
N LEU A 375 -12.40 -34.46 6.98
CA LEU A 375 -12.42 -34.43 8.44
C LEU A 375 -13.88 -34.38 8.89
N SER A 376 -14.25 -35.19 9.87
CA SER A 376 -15.59 -35.11 10.47
C SER A 376 -15.61 -34.13 11.63
N ALA A 377 -16.75 -33.45 11.83
CA ALA A 377 -16.94 -32.57 12.97
C ALA A 377 -16.73 -33.34 14.29
N GLY A 378 -15.93 -32.78 15.20
CA GLY A 378 -15.57 -33.41 16.48
C GLY A 378 -14.52 -34.52 16.40
N GLN A 379 -13.98 -34.82 15.21
CA GLN A 379 -12.86 -35.76 15.06
C GLN A 379 -11.57 -35.16 15.65
N VAL A 380 -10.84 -35.95 16.43
CA VAL A 380 -9.46 -35.63 16.83
C VAL A 380 -8.54 -36.03 15.68
N VAL A 381 -7.79 -35.05 15.16
CA VAL A 381 -6.94 -35.20 13.98
C VAL A 381 -5.51 -34.81 14.34
N LYS A 382 -4.52 -35.59 13.89
CA LYS A 382 -3.10 -35.29 14.06
C LYS A 382 -2.50 -34.75 12.77
N PHE A 383 -1.94 -33.56 12.83
CA PHE A 383 -1.15 -32.97 11.75
C PHE A 383 0.34 -33.15 12.04
N SER A 384 1.15 -33.40 11.01
CA SER A 384 2.61 -33.44 11.12
C SER A 384 3.23 -32.80 9.89
N GLY A 385 4.31 -32.05 10.10
CA GLY A 385 4.92 -31.20 9.09
C GLY A 385 6.31 -30.73 9.50
N HIS A 386 6.95 -29.97 8.63
CA HIS A 386 8.26 -29.36 8.87
C HIS A 386 8.31 -27.92 8.34
N VAL A 387 9.36 -27.20 8.72
CA VAL A 387 9.67 -25.87 8.19
C VAL A 387 10.85 -26.01 7.22
N GLU A 388 10.71 -25.49 6.01
CA GLU A 388 11.78 -25.40 5.03
C GLU A 388 12.61 -24.13 5.23
N ASP A 389 13.89 -24.21 4.82
CA ASP A 389 14.79 -23.08 4.79
C ASP A 389 14.31 -21.98 3.82
N SER A 390 14.83 -20.77 4.01
CA SER A 390 14.46 -19.63 3.16
C SER A 390 15.17 -19.60 1.80
N ASN A 391 16.02 -20.60 1.49
CA ASN A 391 16.76 -20.70 0.24
C ASN A 391 15.92 -21.29 -0.90
N GLY A 392 14.75 -21.86 -0.59
CA GLY A 392 13.79 -22.34 -1.60
C GLY A 392 14.22 -23.64 -2.28
N ASN A 393 15.13 -24.39 -1.68
CA ASN A 393 15.59 -25.71 -2.13
C ASN A 393 14.78 -26.87 -1.52
N GLY A 394 13.82 -26.57 -0.63
CA GLY A 394 13.00 -27.56 0.09
C GLY A 394 13.73 -28.28 1.22
N ALA A 395 14.90 -27.79 1.64
CA ALA A 395 15.63 -28.36 2.76
C ALA A 395 14.98 -27.97 4.09
N VAL A 396 14.93 -28.91 5.04
CA VAL A 396 14.41 -28.65 6.39
C VAL A 396 15.29 -27.63 7.11
N ASP A 397 14.68 -26.59 7.66
CA ASP A 397 15.35 -25.64 8.56
C ASP A 397 15.57 -26.28 9.93
N GLN A 398 16.75 -26.86 10.13
CA GLN A 398 17.18 -27.47 11.40
C GLN A 398 17.40 -26.44 12.52
N THR A 399 17.37 -25.15 12.21
CA THR A 399 17.66 -24.06 13.16
C THR A 399 16.42 -23.28 13.57
N PHE A 400 15.25 -23.59 12.99
CA PHE A 400 14.00 -22.91 13.30
C PHE A 400 13.65 -23.04 14.79
N ASN A 401 13.48 -21.89 15.45
CA ASN A 401 13.12 -21.78 16.87
C ASN A 401 11.92 -20.85 17.12
N GLY A 402 11.13 -20.58 16.07
CA GLY A 402 9.98 -19.69 16.13
C GLY A 402 8.66 -20.37 16.51
N THR A 403 7.59 -19.59 16.52
CA THR A 403 6.22 -20.08 16.74
C THR A 403 5.56 -20.45 15.43
N LEU A 404 4.95 -21.64 15.37
CA LEU A 404 4.04 -22.03 14.30
C LEU A 404 2.60 -21.85 14.79
N SER A 405 1.80 -21.12 14.02
CA SER A 405 0.36 -21.02 14.21
C SER A 405 -0.33 -21.74 13.06
N ALA A 406 -1.45 -22.41 13.35
CA ALA A 406 -2.24 -23.11 12.36
C ALA A 406 -3.69 -22.66 12.44
N GLU A 407 -4.26 -22.35 11.28
CA GLU A 407 -5.68 -22.04 11.09
C GLU A 407 -6.23 -23.08 10.11
N ILE A 408 -7.39 -23.63 10.43
CA ILE A 408 -8.07 -24.64 9.61
C ILE A 408 -9.40 -24.03 9.19
N TYR A 409 -9.56 -23.88 7.88
CA TYR A 409 -10.78 -23.40 7.26
C TYR A 409 -11.62 -24.57 6.75
N ASP A 410 -12.93 -24.36 6.63
CA ASP A 410 -13.79 -25.28 5.90
C ASP A 410 -13.55 -25.11 4.37
N ARG A 411 -14.31 -25.84 3.57
CA ARG A 411 -14.30 -25.71 2.12
C ARG A 411 -14.53 -24.27 1.70
N ASN A 412 -13.91 -23.88 0.60
CA ASN A 412 -14.19 -22.59 -0.02
C ASN A 412 -15.67 -22.48 -0.39
N GLU A 413 -16.25 -21.31 -0.12
CA GLU A 413 -17.62 -20.96 -0.49
C GLU A 413 -17.64 -19.95 -1.63
N THR A 414 -18.62 -20.10 -2.52
CA THR A 414 -18.91 -19.15 -3.59
C THR A 414 -20.03 -18.24 -3.13
N LEU A 415 -19.72 -16.96 -3.01
CA LEU A 415 -20.61 -15.91 -2.53
C LEU A 415 -20.97 -14.97 -3.67
N THR A 416 -22.22 -14.52 -3.72
CA THR A 416 -22.72 -13.59 -4.73
C THR A 416 -23.10 -12.27 -4.06
N CYS A 417 -22.57 -11.16 -4.59
CA CYS A 417 -22.93 -9.81 -4.19
C CYS A 417 -24.40 -9.51 -4.55
N LYS A 418 -24.97 -8.46 -3.94
CA LYS A 418 -26.42 -8.22 -3.99
C LYS A 418 -26.84 -7.23 -5.09
N ASP A 419 -25.90 -6.53 -5.72
CA ASP A 419 -26.16 -5.39 -6.61
C ASP A 419 -27.10 -4.39 -5.92
N ASN A 420 -26.77 -4.02 -4.67
CA ASN A 420 -27.63 -3.23 -3.80
C ASN A 420 -28.02 -1.89 -4.45
N ASP A 421 -27.13 -1.31 -5.27
CA ASP A 421 -27.34 -0.06 -6.00
C ASP A 421 -27.98 -0.26 -7.39
N GLY A 422 -28.02 -1.49 -7.90
CA GLY A 422 -28.57 -1.86 -9.20
C GLY A 422 -27.70 -1.48 -10.40
N SER A 423 -26.45 -1.04 -10.19
CA SER A 423 -25.56 -0.59 -11.29
C SER A 423 -25.20 -1.71 -12.24
N ALA A 424 -25.06 -2.96 -11.77
CA ALA A 424 -24.77 -4.09 -12.65
C ALA A 424 -25.99 -4.40 -13.52
N ALA A 425 -27.17 -4.53 -12.90
CA ALA A 425 -28.42 -4.81 -13.60
C ALA A 425 -28.78 -3.73 -14.63
N ARG A 426 -28.53 -2.45 -14.35
CA ARG A 426 -28.78 -1.32 -15.27
C ARG A 426 -28.07 -1.47 -16.62
N ILE A 427 -26.92 -2.15 -16.65
CA ILE A 427 -26.15 -2.39 -17.88
C ILE A 427 -26.18 -3.87 -18.31
N GLY A 428 -27.11 -4.67 -17.76
CA GLY A 428 -27.31 -6.06 -18.14
C GLY A 428 -26.23 -7.02 -17.61
N ARG A 429 -25.49 -6.65 -16.58
CA ARG A 429 -24.52 -7.52 -15.90
C ARG A 429 -25.15 -8.22 -14.70
N SER A 430 -24.68 -9.44 -14.41
CA SER A 430 -25.00 -10.13 -13.16
C SER A 430 -24.20 -9.54 -11.99
N PRO A 431 -24.69 -9.67 -10.74
CA PRO A 431 -23.89 -9.33 -9.56
C PRO A 431 -22.58 -10.12 -9.51
N LEU A 432 -21.52 -9.51 -8.98
CA LEU A 432 -20.23 -10.19 -8.83
C LEU A 432 -20.37 -11.45 -7.98
N THR A 433 -19.65 -12.50 -8.36
CA THR A 433 -19.48 -13.71 -7.56
C THR A 433 -17.99 -13.91 -7.25
N PHE A 434 -17.68 -14.20 -6.00
CA PHE A 434 -16.30 -14.40 -5.53
C PHE A 434 -16.21 -15.60 -4.59
N THR A 435 -14.98 -16.10 -4.39
CA THR A 435 -14.71 -17.22 -3.50
C THR A 435 -13.99 -16.75 -2.25
N MET A 436 -14.40 -17.28 -1.10
CA MET A 436 -13.79 -17.05 0.21
C MET A 436 -13.63 -18.39 0.97
N HIS A 437 -12.71 -18.43 1.93
CA HIS A 437 -12.57 -19.57 2.84
C HIS A 437 -13.81 -19.66 3.75
N GLY A 438 -14.28 -20.87 4.02
CA GLY A 438 -15.45 -21.14 4.88
C GLY A 438 -15.09 -21.30 6.35
#